data_AF-A0A1W2CUS2-F1
#
_entry.id   AF-A0A1W2CUS2-F1
#
_cell.length_a   1.000
_cell.length_b   1.000
_cell.length_c   1.000
_cell.angle_alpha   90.00
_cell.angle_beta   90.00
_cell.angle_gamma   90.00
#
_symmetry.space_group_name_H-M   'P 1'
#
loop_
_entity.id
_entity.type
_entity.pdbx_description
1 polymer ?
#
loop_
_entity_poly.entity_id
_entity_poly.type
_entity_poly.pdbx_seq_one_letter_code
_entity_poly.pdbx_strand_id
1 'polypeptide(L)' 'MTHDFYIYTSYAVTFGLVGMATLWIWLDGRARQKELKALEASGIRRRSAVSAGEGGQA' A
#
# COMPACT_ATOMS: atom_id res chain seq x y z
N MET A 1 13.78 -34.82 12.98
CA MET A 1 13.60 -33.39 12.67
C MET A 1 12.43 -33.29 11.74
N THR A 2 11.30 -32.96 12.33
CA THR A 2 9.97 -33.38 11.89
C THR A 2 9.30 -32.26 11.10
N HIS A 3 8.57 -32.66 10.05
CA HIS A 3 7.65 -31.90 9.20
C HIS A 3 7.16 -30.53 9.74
N ASP A 4 6.81 -30.43 11.01
CA ASP A 4 6.32 -29.20 11.65
C ASP A 4 7.32 -28.05 11.55
N PHE A 5 8.62 -28.33 11.68
CA PHE A 5 9.66 -27.30 11.51
C PHE A 5 9.65 -26.71 10.10
N TYR A 6 9.48 -27.56 9.08
CA TYR A 6 9.37 -27.13 7.68
C TYR A 6 8.10 -26.31 7.45
N ILE A 7 6.96 -26.73 8.02
CA ILE A 7 5.71 -25.99 7.96
C ILE A 7 5.89 -24.59 8.53
N TYR A 8 6.31 -24.49 9.79
CA TYR A 8 6.43 -23.22 10.47
C TYR A 8 7.42 -22.29 9.77
N THR A 9 8.57 -22.82 9.33
CA THR A 9 9.57 -22.03 8.60
C THR A 9 9.01 -21.54 7.26
N SER A 10 8.33 -22.39 6.50
CA SER A 10 7.76 -22.02 5.18
C SER A 10 6.70 -20.94 5.31
N TYR A 11 5.79 -21.08 6.29
CA TYR A 11 4.78 -20.06 6.56
C TYR A 11 5.38 -18.76 7.10
N ALA A 12 6.38 -18.83 7.97
CA ALA A 12 7.06 -17.65 8.49
C ALA A 12 7.76 -16.87 7.37
N VAL A 13 8.47 -17.57 6.46
CA VAL A 13 9.11 -16.95 5.29
C VAL A 13 8.06 -16.34 4.37
N THR A 14 6.98 -17.06 4.07
CA THR A 14 5.88 -16.56 3.22
C THR A 14 5.26 -15.30 3.81
N PHE A 15 4.93 -15.34 5.09
CA PHE A 15 4.38 -14.19 5.82
C PHE A 15 5.37 -13.02 5.83
N GLY A 16 6.65 -13.28 6.02
CA GLY A 16 7.70 -12.26 5.98
C GLY A 16 7.80 -11.58 4.61
N LEU A 17 7.76 -12.36 3.52
CA LEU A 17 7.80 -11.82 2.16
C LEU A 17 6.56 -11.00 1.82
N VAL A 18 5.36 -11.51 2.14
CA VAL A 18 4.10 -10.79 1.94
C VAL A 18 4.06 -9.52 2.78
N GLY A 19 4.46 -9.61 4.05
CA GLY A 19 4.53 -8.48 4.96
C GLY A 19 5.52 -7.41 4.48
N MET A 20 6.70 -7.82 4.00
CA MET A 20 7.70 -6.91 3.45
C MET A 20 7.20 -6.22 2.18
N ALA A 21 6.59 -6.95 1.25
CA ALA A 21 5.98 -6.39 0.04
C ALA A 21 4.85 -5.41 0.37
N THR A 22 3.98 -5.79 1.31
CA THR A 22 2.88 -4.94 1.79
C THR A 22 3.40 -3.65 2.43
N LEU A 23 4.40 -3.77 3.30
CA LEU A 23 5.02 -2.62 3.95
C LEU A 23 5.68 -1.69 2.93
N TRP A 24 6.37 -2.26 1.93
CA TRP A 24 7.00 -1.49 0.86
C TRP A 24 5.98 -0.70 0.05
N ILE A 25 4.89 -1.34 -0.41
CA ILE A 25 3.82 -0.68 -1.16
C ILE A 25 3.16 0.40 -0.31
N TRP A 26 2.93 0.14 0.97
CA TRP A 26 2.36 1.12 1.88
C TRP A 26 3.28 2.34 2.07
N LEU A 27 4.58 2.12 2.25
CA LEU A 27 5.56 3.20 2.35
C LEU A 27 5.65 4.02 1.07
N ASP A 28 5.66 3.38 -0.10
CA ASP A 28 5.66 4.04 -1.40
C ASP A 28 4.40 4.90 -1.58
N GLY A 29 3.22 4.32 -1.32
CA GLY A 29 1.96 5.05 -1.32
C GLY A 29 1.97 6.23 -0.35
N ARG A 30 2.50 6.05 0.87
CA ARG A 30 2.62 7.10 1.88
C ARG A 30 3.52 8.24 1.41
N ALA A 31 4.62 7.94 0.72
CA ALA A 31 5.51 8.94 0.16
C ALA A 31 4.81 9.77 -0.93
N ARG A 32 4.09 9.11 -1.85
CA ARG A 32 3.30 9.79 -2.90
C ARG A 32 2.21 10.68 -2.32
N GLN A 33 1.51 10.22 -1.28
CA GLN A 33 0.48 11.03 -0.61
C GLN A 33 1.05 12.30 0.04
N LYS A 34 2.30 12.26 0.57
CA LYS A 34 2.96 13.46 1.11
C LYS A 34 3.25 14.49 0.02
N GLU A 35 3.75 14.04 -1.12
CA GLU A 35 4.02 14.87 -2.29
C GLU A 35 2.73 15.52 -2.82
N LEU A 36 1.67 14.71 -2.97
CA LEU A 36 0.36 15.20 -3.40
C LEU A 36 -0.22 16.23 -2.44
N LYS A 37 -0.11 16.01 -1.12
CA LYS A 37 -0.55 16.98 -0.11
C LYS A 37 0.20 18.31 -0.20
N ALA A 38 1.49 18.28 -0.52
CA ALA A 38 2.28 19.50 -0.72
C ALA A 38 1.82 20.27 -1.98
N LEU A 39 1.49 19.56 -3.06
CA LEU A 39 0.94 20.16 -4.28
C LEU A 39 -0.48 20.72 -4.08
N GLU A 40 -1.31 20.04 -3.29
CA GLU A 40 -2.64 20.55 -2.92
C GLU A 40 -2.52 21.83 -2.08
N ALA A 41 -1.55 21.89 -1.16
CA ALA A 41 -1.26 23.09 -0.38
C ALA A 41 -0.75 24.26 -1.23
N SER A 42 -0.06 23.99 -2.35
CA SER A 42 0.32 25.03 -3.32
C SER A 42 -0.80 25.43 -4.28
N GLY A 43 -2.02 24.91 -4.08
CA GLY A 43 -3.21 25.24 -4.85
C GLY A 43 -3.39 24.42 -6.13
N ILE A 44 -2.54 23.42 -6.38
CA ILE A 44 -2.68 22.53 -7.53
C ILE A 44 -3.75 21.48 -7.23
N ARG A 45 -4.94 21.66 -7.79
CA ARG A 45 -6.06 20.73 -7.63
C ARG A 45 -5.90 19.52 -8.55
N ARG A 46 -5.87 18.32 -7.98
CA ARG A 46 -5.71 17.07 -8.75
C ARG A 46 -6.92 16.85 -9.67
N ARG A 47 -6.68 16.66 -10.98
CA ARG A 47 -7.74 16.28 -11.94
C ARG A 47 -8.46 14.96 -11.57
N SER A 48 -7.77 14.06 -10.86
CA SER A 48 -8.34 12.78 -10.41
C SER A 48 -9.41 12.92 -9.33
N ALA A 49 -9.50 14.07 -8.64
CA ALA A 49 -10.58 14.32 -7.68
C ALA A 49 -11.96 14.42 -8.35
N VAL A 50 -12.01 14.70 -9.66
CA VAL A 50 -13.26 14.77 -10.43
C VAL A 50 -13.92 13.39 -10.55
N SER A 51 -13.13 12.31 -10.68
CA SER A 51 -13.67 10.96 -10.92
C SER A 51 -14.08 10.22 -9.63
N ALA A 52 -13.57 10.61 -8.45
CA ALA A 52 -13.97 10.02 -7.18
C ALA A 52 -15.40 10.36 -6.73
N GLY A 53 -16.01 11.41 -7.31
CA GLY A 53 -17.40 11.80 -7.04
C GLY A 53 -18.44 11.07 -7.88
N GLU A 54 -18.06 10.43 -9.00
CA GLU A 54 -19.00 9.80 -9.94
C GLU A 54 -19.11 8.27 -9.74
N GLY A 55 -18.13 7.61 -9.11
CA GLY A 55 -18.11 6.14 -8.93
C GLY A 55 -18.74 5.61 -7.64
N GLY A 56 -19.26 6.47 -6.76
CA GLY A 56 -19.86 6.10 -5.47
C GLY A 56 -21.39 6.18 -5.42
N GLN A 57 -22.05 6.42 -6.56
CA GLN A 57 -23.50 6.46 -6.69
C GLN A 57 -23.93 5.55 -7.85
N ALA A 58 -23.89 4.23 -7.64
CA ALA A 58 -24.57 3.23 -8.47
C ALA A 58 -24.92 2.01 -7.61
#